data_AF-A0A2I8DH18-F1
#
_entry.id   AF-A0A2I8DH18-F1
#
_cell.length_a   1.000
_cell.length_b   1.000
_cell.length_c   1.000
_cell.angle_alpha   90.00
_cell.angle_beta   90.00
_cell.angle_gamma   90.00
#
_symmetry.space_group_name_H-M   'P 1'
#
loop_
_entity.id
_entity.type
_entity.pdbx_description
1 polymer ?
#
loop_
_entity_poly.entity_id
_entity_poly.type
_entity_poly.pdbx_seq_one_letter_code
_entity_poly.pdbx_strand_id
1 'polypeptide(L)'
;MTENFESTKPEQLKNFVGKHFIYTYDNGWQYEMYIKNDRTIDYRIHSGMVGGRWVRDQLVHLVRLSDDICKVSWDEPTGTTVSVAVNFSERFVHGVIFFPQWIAREPEKTVCFQNDHLDQIKQYRDNGPTYPKLVIDEFATLTFVEDAGVDDETVVACGPAELPEGYASRRN
;
A
#
# COMPACT_ATOMS: atom_id res chain seq x y z
N MET A 1 18.90 19.33 -8.96
CA MET A 1 17.74 18.58 -8.47
C MET A 1 18.00 17.13 -8.80
N THR A 2 18.10 16.25 -7.81
CA THR A 2 18.17 14.80 -8.05
C THR A 2 16.91 14.39 -8.82
N GLU A 3 17.04 13.54 -9.83
CA GLU A 3 15.85 13.03 -10.52
C GLU A 3 14.99 12.25 -9.53
N ASN A 4 13.72 12.64 -9.40
CA ASN A 4 12.77 11.86 -8.63
C ASN A 4 12.76 10.42 -9.21
N PHE A 5 12.85 9.42 -8.35
CA PHE A 5 12.87 8.00 -8.71
C PHE A 5 14.16 7.49 -9.39
N GLU A 6 15.32 8.14 -9.21
CA GLU A 6 16.61 7.69 -9.77
C GLU A 6 16.96 6.21 -9.47
N SER A 7 16.54 5.71 -8.29
CA SER A 7 16.75 4.33 -7.86
C SER A 7 15.87 3.31 -8.60
N THR A 8 14.77 3.73 -9.20
CA THR A 8 13.87 2.85 -9.95
C THR A 8 14.50 2.49 -11.29
N LYS A 9 14.66 1.19 -11.55
CA LYS A 9 15.26 0.63 -12.77
C LYS A 9 14.24 -0.27 -13.48
N PRO A 10 13.38 0.28 -14.37
CA PRO A 10 12.21 -0.42 -14.91
C PRO A 10 12.53 -1.78 -15.54
N GLU A 11 13.67 -1.90 -16.20
CA GLU A 11 14.17 -3.13 -16.81
C GLU A 11 14.38 -4.28 -15.81
N GLN A 12 14.60 -3.95 -14.53
CA GLN A 12 14.80 -4.90 -13.43
C GLN A 12 13.50 -5.27 -12.71
N LEU A 13 12.38 -4.63 -13.06
CA LEU A 13 11.11 -4.75 -12.33
C LEU A 13 10.07 -5.64 -13.02
N LYS A 14 10.43 -6.24 -14.16
CA LYS A 14 9.52 -7.07 -14.99
C LYS A 14 8.84 -8.21 -14.23
N ASN A 15 9.51 -8.75 -13.20
CA ASN A 15 8.95 -9.83 -12.40
C ASN A 15 7.96 -9.35 -11.34
N PHE A 16 7.90 -8.05 -11.03
CA PHE A 16 7.09 -7.48 -9.94
C PHE A 16 5.93 -6.62 -10.44
N VAL A 17 6.12 -5.89 -11.53
CA VAL A 17 5.04 -5.07 -12.10
C VAL A 17 3.90 -5.95 -12.57
N GLY A 18 2.69 -5.51 -12.29
CA GLY A 18 1.46 -6.24 -12.51
C GLY A 18 1.10 -7.26 -11.43
N LYS A 19 1.94 -7.45 -10.40
CA LYS A 19 1.57 -8.32 -9.28
C LYS A 19 0.46 -7.70 -8.44
N HIS A 20 -0.58 -8.47 -8.21
CA HIS A 20 -1.67 -8.17 -7.29
C HIS A 20 -1.67 -9.20 -6.16
N PHE A 21 -1.68 -8.75 -4.91
CA PHE A 21 -1.56 -9.64 -3.77
C PHE A 21 -2.33 -9.16 -2.54
N ILE A 22 -2.76 -10.12 -1.72
CA ILE A 22 -3.44 -9.91 -0.44
C ILE A 22 -2.58 -10.51 0.66
N TYR A 23 -2.38 -9.76 1.74
CA TYR A 23 -1.55 -10.15 2.87
C TYR A 23 -2.18 -9.74 4.20
N THR A 24 -1.84 -10.49 5.24
CA THR A 24 -2.33 -10.24 6.61
C THR A 24 -1.15 -10.09 7.53
N TYR A 25 -1.01 -8.93 8.16
CA TYR A 25 0.00 -8.64 9.17
C TYR A 25 -0.20 -9.53 10.41
N ASP A 26 0.86 -9.76 11.17
CA ASP A 26 0.83 -10.57 12.39
C ASP A 26 -0.12 -10.01 13.46
N ASN A 27 -0.34 -8.69 13.44
CA ASN A 27 -1.35 -8.01 14.26
C ASN A 27 -2.80 -8.15 13.75
N GLY A 28 -3.02 -8.93 12.68
CA GLY A 28 -4.33 -9.27 12.12
C GLY A 28 -4.85 -8.29 11.05
N TRP A 29 -4.12 -7.22 10.74
CA TRP A 29 -4.56 -6.26 9.73
C TRP A 29 -4.41 -6.83 8.32
N GLN A 30 -5.47 -6.76 7.52
CA GLN A 30 -5.48 -7.32 6.17
C GLN A 30 -5.48 -6.22 5.10
N TYR A 31 -4.52 -6.34 4.19
CA TYR A 31 -4.21 -5.35 3.17
C TYR A 31 -4.10 -6.03 1.80
N GLU A 32 -4.27 -5.24 0.76
CA GLU A 32 -4.16 -5.63 -0.64
C GLU A 32 -3.36 -4.57 -1.38
N MET A 33 -2.46 -5.01 -2.26
CA MET A 33 -1.64 -4.12 -3.08
C MET A 33 -1.56 -4.65 -4.50
N TYR A 34 -1.61 -3.73 -5.46
CA TYR A 34 -1.39 -3.97 -6.87
C TYR A 34 -0.24 -3.08 -7.33
N ILE A 35 0.87 -3.70 -7.74
CA ILE A 35 2.02 -3.00 -8.31
C ILE A 35 1.68 -2.66 -9.76
N LYS A 36 0.94 -1.56 -9.98
CA LYS A 36 0.37 -1.20 -11.28
C LYS A 36 1.42 -1.09 -12.38
N ASN A 37 2.52 -0.41 -12.11
CA ASN A 37 3.65 -0.25 -13.03
C ASN A 37 4.95 0.05 -12.25
N ASP A 38 5.98 0.57 -12.93
CA ASP A 38 7.30 0.79 -12.36
C ASP A 38 7.34 1.87 -11.26
N ARG A 39 6.31 2.71 -11.15
CA ARG A 39 6.28 3.88 -10.26
C ARG A 39 4.96 4.07 -9.53
N THR A 40 3.99 3.19 -9.73
CA THR A 40 2.64 3.38 -9.23
C THR A 40 2.12 2.11 -8.58
N ILE A 41 1.44 2.26 -7.44
CA ILE A 41 0.62 1.22 -6.85
C ILE A 41 -0.83 1.68 -6.70
N ASP A 42 -1.72 0.71 -6.70
CA ASP A 42 -3.04 0.84 -6.08
C ASP A 42 -3.08 -0.05 -4.84
N TYR A 43 -3.81 0.36 -3.81
CA TYR A 43 -3.94 -0.45 -2.60
C TYR A 43 -5.31 -0.30 -1.94
N ARG A 44 -5.69 -1.33 -1.20
CA ARG A 44 -6.98 -1.41 -0.50
C ARG A 44 -6.78 -2.05 0.88
N ILE A 45 -7.44 -1.49 1.89
CA ILE A 45 -7.30 -1.90 3.28
C ILE A 45 -8.59 -2.58 3.73
N HIS A 46 -8.53 -3.89 3.94
CA HIS A 46 -9.70 -4.71 4.29
C HIS A 46 -10.05 -4.62 5.77
N SER A 47 -9.03 -4.56 6.65
CA SER A 47 -9.23 -4.51 8.10
C SER A 47 -8.10 -3.78 8.83
N GLY A 48 -8.28 -3.57 10.14
CA GLY A 48 -7.33 -2.86 11.00
C GLY A 48 -7.73 -1.41 11.25
N MET A 49 -6.79 -0.60 11.76
CA MET A 49 -7.06 0.77 12.22
C MET A 49 -7.71 1.66 11.14
N VAL A 50 -7.37 1.45 9.88
CA VAL A 50 -7.88 2.23 8.73
C VAL A 50 -8.61 1.34 7.70
N GLY A 51 -9.23 0.25 8.17
CA GLY A 51 -10.04 -0.63 7.33
C GLY A 51 -11.16 0.13 6.62
N GLY A 52 -11.32 -0.09 5.32
CA GLY A 52 -12.24 0.66 4.45
C GLY A 52 -11.54 1.66 3.52
N ARG A 53 -10.33 2.10 3.87
CA ARG A 53 -9.53 3.01 3.04
C ARG A 53 -9.01 2.30 1.78
N TRP A 54 -9.02 3.01 0.66
CA TRP A 54 -8.41 2.54 -0.58
C TRP A 54 -7.91 3.72 -1.42
N VAL A 55 -6.89 3.47 -2.23
CA VAL A 55 -6.13 4.48 -2.96
C VAL A 55 -5.72 3.93 -4.31
N ARG A 56 -5.79 4.80 -5.31
CA ARG A 56 -5.24 4.53 -6.64
C ARG A 56 -4.17 5.54 -7.00
N ASP A 57 -3.32 5.15 -7.94
CA ASP A 57 -2.33 6.03 -8.55
C ASP A 57 -1.34 6.63 -7.55
N GLN A 58 -1.05 5.90 -6.47
CA GLN A 58 -0.05 6.32 -5.50
C GLN A 58 1.33 6.15 -6.11
N LEU A 59 2.06 7.26 -6.24
CA LEU A 59 3.45 7.23 -6.69
C LEU A 59 4.34 6.57 -5.64
N VAL A 60 5.25 5.71 -6.09
CA VAL A 60 6.14 4.93 -5.24
C VAL A 60 7.56 4.87 -5.79
N HIS A 61 8.51 4.69 -4.88
CA HIS A 61 9.84 4.20 -5.18
C HIS A 61 9.81 2.66 -5.15
N LEU A 62 9.93 2.04 -6.32
CA LEU A 62 9.97 0.61 -6.47
C LEU A 62 11.39 0.16 -6.88
N VAL A 63 11.97 -0.75 -6.10
CA VAL A 63 13.30 -1.29 -6.37
C VAL A 63 13.32 -2.80 -6.24
N ARG A 64 14.16 -3.45 -7.06
CA ARG A 64 14.49 -4.86 -6.94
C ARG A 64 15.57 -5.05 -5.86
N LEU A 65 15.32 -5.94 -4.90
CA LEU A 65 16.32 -6.37 -3.91
C LEU A 65 16.95 -7.72 -4.28
N SER A 66 16.16 -8.63 -4.86
CA SER A 66 16.59 -9.94 -5.36
C SER A 66 15.63 -10.41 -6.46
N ASP A 67 15.78 -11.63 -7.00
CA ASP A 67 14.92 -12.17 -8.08
C ASP A 67 13.43 -12.17 -7.71
N ASP A 68 13.10 -12.56 -6.48
CA ASP A 68 11.72 -12.66 -5.96
C ASP A 68 11.44 -11.66 -4.83
N ILE A 69 12.31 -10.67 -4.65
CA ILE A 69 12.19 -9.68 -3.57
C ILE A 69 12.21 -8.27 -4.14
N CYS A 70 11.14 -7.51 -3.88
CA CYS A 70 11.09 -6.08 -4.16
C CYS A 70 10.84 -5.26 -2.90
N LYS A 71 11.18 -3.98 -2.98
CA LYS A 71 10.85 -2.98 -1.96
C LYS A 71 10.06 -1.85 -2.60
N VAL A 72 8.97 -1.48 -1.95
CA VAL A 72 8.06 -0.39 -2.34
C VAL A 72 8.07 0.64 -1.22
N SER A 73 8.28 1.91 -1.53
CA SER A 73 8.30 2.98 -0.52
C SER A 73 7.62 4.24 -1.02
N TRP A 74 6.81 4.90 -0.19
CA TRP A 74 6.09 6.10 -0.59
C TRP A 74 5.78 7.02 0.59
N ASP A 75 5.46 8.27 0.24
CA ASP A 75 4.88 9.26 1.13
C ASP A 75 3.47 9.59 0.66
N GLU A 76 2.55 9.74 1.60
CA GLU A 76 1.13 9.94 1.32
C GLU A 76 0.71 11.41 1.52
N PRO A 77 -0.38 11.85 0.85
CA PRO A 77 -0.99 13.16 1.12
C PRO A 77 -1.36 13.38 2.60
N THR A 78 -1.57 12.31 3.35
CA THR A 78 -1.85 12.30 4.79
C THR A 78 -0.63 12.67 5.65
N GLY A 79 0.58 12.60 5.10
CA GLY A 79 1.85 12.64 5.84
C GLY A 79 2.27 11.30 6.45
N THR A 80 1.55 10.21 6.13
CA THR A 80 2.00 8.84 6.39
C THR A 80 3.11 8.49 5.41
N THR A 81 4.18 7.90 5.92
CA THR A 81 5.27 7.36 5.10
C THR A 81 5.29 5.86 5.28
N VAL A 82 5.50 5.12 4.19
CA VAL A 82 5.42 3.66 4.18
C VAL A 82 6.61 3.06 3.45
N SER A 83 7.10 1.93 3.94
CA SER A 83 8.08 1.10 3.25
C SER A 83 7.74 -0.37 3.45
N VAL A 84 7.55 -1.09 2.35
CA VAL A 84 7.18 -2.51 2.33
C VAL A 84 8.23 -3.30 1.54
N ALA A 85 8.74 -4.37 2.10
CA ALA A 85 9.49 -5.39 1.38
C ALA A 85 8.59 -6.61 1.17
N VAL A 86 8.56 -7.14 -0.05
CA VAL A 86 7.76 -8.31 -0.41
C VAL A 86 8.70 -9.39 -0.92
N ASN A 87 8.65 -10.56 -0.28
CA ASN A 87 9.33 -11.76 -0.74
C ASN A 87 8.26 -12.73 -1.27
N PHE A 88 8.16 -12.84 -2.59
CA PHE A 88 7.11 -13.62 -3.24
C PHE A 88 7.35 -15.13 -3.14
N SER A 89 8.61 -15.59 -3.16
CA SER A 89 8.93 -17.01 -3.08
C SER A 89 8.69 -17.57 -1.68
N GLU A 90 9.01 -16.80 -0.64
CA GLU A 90 8.77 -17.20 0.76
C GLU A 90 7.37 -16.81 1.27
N ARG A 91 6.57 -16.08 0.47
CA ARG A 91 5.23 -15.59 0.83
C ARG A 91 5.20 -14.76 2.12
N PHE A 92 6.20 -13.91 2.29
CA PHE A 92 6.27 -12.96 3.40
C PHE A 92 6.31 -11.52 2.91
N VAL A 93 5.68 -10.65 3.69
CA VAL A 93 5.78 -9.21 3.57
C VAL A 93 6.33 -8.69 4.89
N HIS A 94 7.16 -7.66 4.83
CA HIS A 94 7.51 -6.87 6.00
C HIS A 94 7.22 -5.40 5.70
N GLY A 95 6.34 -4.79 6.48
CA GLY A 95 5.89 -3.43 6.27
C GLY A 95 6.16 -2.57 7.49
N VAL A 96 6.71 -1.38 7.25
CA VAL A 96 6.78 -0.32 8.25
C VAL A 96 5.95 0.88 7.81
N ILE A 97 5.08 1.35 8.69
CA ILE A 97 4.19 2.49 8.47
C ILE A 97 4.43 3.53 9.58
N PHE A 98 4.68 4.77 9.17
CA PHE A 98 4.94 5.91 10.06
C PHE A 98 3.74 6.87 10.07
N PHE A 99 2.71 6.54 10.86
CA PHE A 99 1.50 7.35 10.95
C PHE A 99 1.74 8.67 11.71
N PRO A 100 1.34 9.82 11.15
CA PRO A 100 1.13 11.05 11.91
C PRO A 100 0.22 10.82 13.13
N GLN A 101 0.51 11.55 14.20
CA GLN A 101 -0.26 11.46 15.45
C GLN A 101 -1.76 11.71 15.27
N TRP A 102 -2.16 12.57 14.32
CA TRP A 102 -3.56 12.86 14.03
C TRP A 102 -4.31 11.63 13.50
N ILE A 103 -3.67 10.80 12.68
CA ILE A 103 -4.28 9.55 12.18
C ILE A 103 -4.39 8.54 13.32
N ALA A 104 -3.38 8.45 14.19
CA ALA A 104 -3.45 7.57 15.36
C ALA A 104 -4.57 7.96 16.34
N ARG A 105 -5.04 9.22 16.31
CA ARG A 105 -6.13 9.71 17.16
C ARG A 105 -7.50 9.57 16.51
N GLU A 106 -7.59 9.84 15.22
CA GLU A 106 -8.85 9.91 14.45
C GLU A 106 -8.68 9.19 13.09
N PRO A 107 -8.42 7.86 13.10
CA PRO A 107 -8.10 7.12 11.88
C PRO A 107 -9.24 7.11 10.87
N GLU A 108 -10.49 7.22 11.32
CA GLU A 108 -11.71 7.27 10.50
C GLU A 108 -11.68 8.42 9.48
N LYS A 109 -10.95 9.50 9.75
CA LYS A 109 -10.76 10.62 8.81
C LYS A 109 -10.03 10.21 7.51
N THR A 110 -9.37 9.06 7.50
CA THR A 110 -8.65 8.52 6.34
C THR A 110 -9.40 7.39 5.64
N VAL A 111 -10.52 6.93 6.20
CA VAL A 111 -11.32 5.80 5.71
C VAL A 111 -12.27 6.30 4.61
N CYS A 112 -11.74 6.39 3.40
CA CYS A 112 -12.44 6.82 2.19
C CYS A 112 -11.73 6.32 0.94
N PHE A 113 -12.26 6.64 -0.24
CA PHE A 113 -11.45 6.66 -1.46
C PHE A 113 -10.59 7.92 -1.46
N GLN A 114 -9.28 7.80 -1.19
CA GLN A 114 -8.42 8.98 -0.96
C GLN A 114 -8.45 9.99 -2.11
N ASN A 115 -8.49 9.50 -3.35
CA ASN A 115 -8.32 10.31 -4.55
C ASN A 115 -9.39 11.42 -4.67
N ASP A 116 -10.59 11.19 -4.14
CA ASP A 116 -11.69 12.17 -4.14
C ASP A 116 -11.59 13.22 -3.01
N HIS A 117 -10.67 13.03 -2.05
CA HIS A 117 -10.59 13.82 -0.81
C HIS A 117 -9.20 14.43 -0.55
N LEU A 118 -8.36 14.56 -1.59
CA LEU A 118 -6.96 14.98 -1.45
C LEU A 118 -6.78 16.32 -0.73
N ASP A 119 -7.62 17.33 -1.03
CA ASP A 119 -7.49 18.66 -0.41
C ASP A 119 -7.85 18.63 1.07
N GLN A 120 -8.91 17.89 1.43
CA GLN A 120 -9.31 17.69 2.82
C GLN A 120 -8.25 16.93 3.62
N ILE A 121 -7.66 15.89 3.02
CA ILE A 121 -6.58 15.10 3.63
C ILE A 121 -5.33 15.96 3.89
N LYS A 122 -4.93 16.80 2.93
CA LYS A 122 -3.82 17.73 3.12
C LYS A 122 -4.11 18.74 4.23
N GLN A 123 -5.35 19.25 4.31
CA GLN A 123 -5.76 20.13 5.40
C GLN A 123 -5.66 19.44 6.76
N TYR A 124 -6.09 18.18 6.89
CA TYR A 124 -5.92 17.41 8.12
C TYR A 124 -4.44 17.23 8.49
N ARG A 125 -3.59 16.88 7.52
CA ARG A 125 -2.14 16.78 7.70
C ARG A 125 -1.54 18.07 8.23
N ASP A 126 -1.86 19.20 7.58
CA ASP A 126 -1.27 20.49 7.88
C ASP A 126 -1.73 21.05 9.24
N ASN A 127 -2.95 20.72 9.66
CA ASN A 127 -3.45 21.00 11.00
C ASN A 127 -2.82 20.10 12.07
N GLY A 128 -2.44 18.87 11.70
CA GLY A 128 -1.78 17.91 12.59
C GLY A 128 -2.65 17.47 13.78
N PRO A 129 -2.03 17.07 14.91
CA PRO A 129 -0.59 17.03 15.15
C PRO A 129 0.13 15.94 14.33
N THR A 130 1.35 16.20 13.89
CA THR A 130 2.18 15.21 13.20
C THR A 130 2.89 14.26 14.17
N TYR A 131 3.28 14.75 15.35
CA TYR A 131 4.14 14.05 16.31
C TYR A 131 3.46 13.82 17.68
N PRO A 132 3.89 12.80 18.44
CA PRO A 132 4.83 11.75 18.05
C PRO A 132 4.25 10.82 16.97
N LYS A 133 5.09 10.20 16.15
CA LYS A 133 4.63 9.25 15.14
C LYS A 133 4.22 7.94 15.82
N LEU A 134 3.13 7.34 15.35
CA LEU A 134 2.82 5.94 15.62
C LEU A 134 3.54 5.09 14.56
N VAL A 135 4.47 4.24 15.00
CA VAL A 135 5.21 3.33 14.13
C VAL A 135 4.59 1.95 14.24
N ILE A 136 4.15 1.40 13.11
CA ILE A 136 3.75 0.00 12.98
C ILE A 136 4.83 -0.68 12.16
N ASP A 137 5.48 -1.69 12.72
CA ASP A 137 6.59 -2.41 12.10
C ASP A 137 6.34 -3.91 12.27
N GLU A 138 5.83 -4.55 11.21
CA GLU A 138 5.20 -5.87 11.32
C GLU A 138 5.51 -6.75 10.10
N PHE A 139 5.69 -8.03 10.38
CA PHE A 139 5.62 -9.06 9.35
C PHE A 139 4.16 -9.32 8.96
N ALA A 140 3.99 -9.83 7.75
CA ALA A 140 2.71 -10.26 7.20
C ALA A 140 2.89 -11.54 6.39
N THR A 141 1.87 -12.40 6.43
CA THR A 141 1.77 -13.55 5.54
C THR A 141 1.11 -13.13 4.23
N LEU A 142 1.78 -13.39 3.10
CA LEU A 142 1.19 -13.23 1.77
C LEU A 142 0.25 -14.41 1.53
N THR A 143 -1.02 -14.11 1.41
CA THR A 143 -2.07 -15.13 1.32
C THR A 143 -2.53 -15.41 -0.11
N PHE A 144 -2.43 -14.43 -1.00
CA PHE A 144 -2.82 -14.53 -2.41
C PHE A 144 -1.87 -13.70 -3.26
N VAL A 145 -1.47 -14.22 -4.42
CA VAL A 145 -0.74 -13.47 -5.46
C VAL A 145 -1.19 -13.89 -6.85
N GLU A 146 -1.40 -12.94 -7.75
CA GLU A 146 -1.61 -13.19 -9.16
C GLU A 146 -0.85 -12.16 -10.01
N ASP A 147 -0.63 -12.50 -11.28
CA ASP A 147 -0.15 -11.55 -12.28
C ASP A 147 -1.37 -10.98 -13.01
N ALA A 148 -1.76 -9.75 -12.66
CA ALA A 148 -2.93 -9.05 -13.21
C ALA A 148 -2.59 -8.25 -14.49
N GLY A 149 -1.32 -8.22 -14.91
CA GLY A 149 -0.85 -7.34 -15.98
C GLY A 149 -0.59 -5.92 -15.47
N VAL A 150 -0.02 -5.06 -16.31
CA VAL A 150 0.30 -3.66 -15.95
C VAL A 150 -0.85 -2.73 -16.34
N ASP A 151 -1.02 -1.64 -15.59
CA ASP A 151 -2.00 -0.59 -15.87
C ASP A 151 -3.46 -1.07 -16.00
N ASP A 152 -3.79 -2.25 -15.45
CA ASP A 152 -5.18 -2.72 -15.33
C ASP A 152 -5.93 -1.93 -14.25
N GLU A 153 -6.80 -1.04 -14.70
CA GLU A 153 -7.62 -0.17 -13.86
C GLU A 153 -8.82 -0.87 -13.20
N THR A 154 -9.00 -2.18 -13.41
CA THR A 154 -10.10 -2.97 -12.85
C THR A 154 -9.71 -3.70 -11.56
N VAL A 155 -8.42 -3.85 -11.25
CA VAL A 155 -7.91 -4.61 -10.09
C VAL A 155 -8.39 -4.00 -8.77
N VAL A 156 -8.15 -2.69 -8.59
CA VAL A 156 -8.59 -1.91 -7.42
C VAL A 156 -9.58 -0.84 -7.87
N ALA A 157 -10.83 -1.23 -8.12
CA ALA A 157 -11.85 -0.35 -8.70
C ALA A 157 -12.96 0.09 -7.74
N CYS A 158 -13.00 -0.45 -6.51
CA CYS A 158 -14.03 -0.16 -5.51
C CYS A 158 -13.52 -0.29 -4.07
N GLY A 159 -14.31 0.18 -3.11
CA GLY A 159 -14.01 0.00 -1.69
C GLY A 159 -14.15 -1.46 -1.25
N PRO A 160 -13.52 -1.86 -0.14
CA PRO A 160 -13.54 -3.25 0.32
C PRO A 160 -14.95 -3.74 0.70
N ALA A 161 -15.86 -2.84 1.08
CA ALA A 161 -17.25 -3.16 1.40
C ALA A 161 -18.11 -3.56 0.18
N GLU A 162 -17.64 -3.25 -1.04
CA GLU A 162 -18.34 -3.54 -2.29
C GLU A 162 -17.88 -4.85 -2.93
N LEU A 163 -16.88 -5.51 -2.33
CA LEU A 163 -16.34 -6.75 -2.84
C LEU A 163 -17.25 -7.95 -2.50
N PRO A 164 -17.24 -9.00 -3.34
CA PRO A 164 -17.93 -10.24 -3.02
C PRO A 164 -17.44 -10.87 -1.71
N GLU A 165 -18.34 -11.58 -1.03
CA GLU A 165 -17.99 -12.35 0.16
C GLU A 165 -16.83 -13.32 -0.13
N GLY A 166 -15.85 -13.38 0.77
CA GLY A 166 -14.67 -14.23 0.62
C GLY A 166 -13.57 -13.69 -0.30
N TYR A 167 -13.74 -12.52 -0.93
CA TYR A 167 -12.72 -11.93 -1.82
C TYR A 167 -11.34 -11.78 -1.15
N ALA A 168 -11.31 -11.22 0.07
CA ALA A 168 -10.07 -11.01 0.82
C ALA A 168 -9.52 -12.30 1.45
N SER A 169 -10.29 -13.39 1.42
CA SER A 169 -9.93 -14.70 1.95
C SER A 169 -9.33 -15.65 0.90
N ARG A 170 -9.15 -15.18 -0.34
CA ARG A 170 -8.52 -15.97 -1.42
C ARG A 170 -7.14 -16.47 -1.04
N ARG A 171 -6.79 -17.67 -1.50
CA ARG A 171 -5.50 -18.34 -1.27
C ARG A 171 -5.00 -19.04 -2.53
N ASN A 172 -3.69 -19.05 -2.76
CA ASN A 172 -2.98 -19.86 -3.76
C ASN A 172 -1.52 -20.08 -3.36
#